data_AF-A0A914P895-F1
#
_entry.id   AF-A0A914P895-F1
#
_cell.length_a   1.000
_cell.length_b   1.000
_cell.length_c   1.000
_cell.angle_alpha   90.00
_cell.angle_beta   90.00
_cell.angle_gamma   90.00
#
_symmetry.space_group_name_H-M   'P 1'
#
loop_
_entity.id
_entity.type
_entity.pdbx_description
1 polymer ?
#
loop_
_entity_poly.entity_id
_entity_poly.type
_entity_poly.pdbx_seq_one_letter_code
_entity_poly.pdbx_strand_id
1 'polypeptide(L)'
;MVPQANIWCIKRYLDLNYELRTGLSAEVVQKASEEFYSLIPHANHGKTKFPLLDNPNIIDSKASILNTLADIEIANRSIGDMILQTDLSRQDVISRYYEKLNCEITVLDHYSETFKLIEQYAQTNQRVSEDFKLDIIDIFEINRIEEAERFNRKLGNIQLLWHGSRTVNFVGILSQGLHIPEKPRDLWFGKGVYFADTVCLSASYCDEEDSMLLLCEVALGNIDRKSNLDFELIQPDETKDSVKGK
;
A
#
# COMPACT_ATOMS: atom_id res chain seq x y z
N MET A 1 24.41 7.33 18.03
CA MET A 1 24.38 8.64 17.36
C MET A 1 24.39 8.43 15.85
N VAL A 2 23.22 8.47 15.22
CA VAL A 2 23.01 8.48 13.75
C VAL A 2 21.72 9.32 13.55
N PRO A 3 21.64 10.21 12.56
CA PRO A 3 22.05 11.60 12.70
C PRO A 3 20.83 12.54 12.68
N GLN A 4 21.02 13.78 13.13
CA GLN A 4 20.10 14.91 12.90
C GLN A 4 19.66 15.08 11.42
N ALA A 5 20.30 14.37 10.48
CA ALA A 5 19.98 14.31 9.07
C ALA A 5 18.53 13.90 8.77
N ASN A 6 17.93 12.92 9.46
CA ASN A 6 16.59 12.43 9.11
C ASN A 6 15.49 13.48 9.38
N ILE A 7 15.54 14.15 10.54
CA ILE A 7 14.60 15.21 10.90
C ILE A 7 14.80 16.45 10.02
N TRP A 8 16.06 16.76 9.68
CA TRP A 8 16.37 17.84 8.75
C TRP A 8 15.86 17.55 7.33
N CYS A 9 15.98 16.31 6.84
CA CYS A 9 15.46 15.89 5.54
C CYS A 9 13.93 15.96 5.47
N ILE A 10 13.23 15.55 6.53
CA ILE A 10 11.76 15.62 6.61
C ILE A 10 11.29 17.08 6.66
N LYS A 11 11.96 17.95 7.43
CA LYS A 11 11.64 19.37 7.49
C LYS A 11 11.93 20.08 6.16
N ARG A 12 13.08 19.80 5.55
CA ARG A 12 13.44 20.31 4.21
C ARG A 12 12.49 19.81 3.13
N TYR A 13 11.97 18.58 3.26
CA TYR A 13 10.93 18.05 2.38
C TYR A 13 9.59 18.81 2.53
N LEU A 14 9.15 19.12 3.75
CA LEU A 14 7.95 19.94 3.98
C LEU A 14 8.12 21.35 3.40
N ASP A 15 9.31 21.94 3.56
CA ASP A 15 9.66 23.24 2.98
C ASP A 15 9.69 23.17 1.44
N LEU A 16 10.29 22.12 0.85
CA LEU A 16 10.28 21.86 -0.60
C LEU A 16 8.86 21.68 -1.15
N ASN A 17 8.01 20.95 -0.43
CA ASN A 17 6.63 20.65 -0.84
C ASN A 17 5.75 21.91 -0.77
N TYR A 18 6.04 22.81 0.18
CA TYR A 18 5.45 24.15 0.23
C TYR A 18 5.95 25.04 -0.92
N GLU A 19 7.28 25.09 -1.12
CA GLU A 19 7.96 25.84 -2.17
C GLU A 19 7.46 25.43 -3.57
N LEU A 20 7.47 24.14 -3.92
CA LEU A 20 7.09 23.62 -5.25
C LEU A 20 5.62 23.85 -5.61
N ARG A 21 4.73 23.92 -4.60
CA ARG A 21 3.30 24.22 -4.80
C ARG A 21 3.00 25.70 -5.09
N THR A 22 3.97 26.59 -4.89
CA THR A 22 3.79 28.05 -5.07
C THR A 22 4.24 28.60 -6.43
N GLY A 23 4.62 27.74 -7.39
CA GLY A 23 4.92 28.14 -8.76
C GLY A 23 6.36 28.63 -8.95
N LEU A 24 7.33 27.74 -8.70
CA LEU A 24 8.77 28.02 -8.85
C LEU A 24 9.30 27.76 -10.26
N SER A 25 10.43 28.39 -10.62
CA SER A 25 11.09 28.20 -11.91
C SER A 25 11.67 26.78 -12.06
N ALA A 26 11.79 26.31 -13.31
CA ALA A 26 12.31 24.97 -13.62
C ALA A 26 13.69 24.68 -13.01
N GLU A 27 14.54 25.70 -12.84
CA GLU A 27 15.85 25.59 -12.19
C GLU A 27 15.73 25.24 -10.70
N VAL A 28 14.73 25.79 -10.01
CA VAL A 28 14.50 25.50 -8.59
C VAL A 28 13.98 24.08 -8.42
N VAL A 29 13.05 23.64 -9.29
CA VAL A 29 12.55 22.26 -9.30
C VAL A 29 13.68 21.26 -9.54
N GLN A 30 14.58 21.56 -10.48
CA GLN A 30 15.73 20.72 -10.77
C GLN A 30 16.67 20.61 -9.56
N LYS A 31 17.07 21.74 -8.96
CA LYS A 31 17.96 21.76 -7.81
C LYS A 31 17.36 21.05 -6.60
N ALA A 32 16.07 21.27 -6.34
CA ALA A 32 15.30 20.62 -5.29
C ALA A 32 15.23 19.09 -5.49
N SER A 33 15.04 18.65 -6.73
CA SER A 33 15.03 17.23 -7.09
C SER A 33 16.40 16.60 -6.85
N GLU A 34 17.48 17.23 -7.33
CA GLU A 34 18.86 16.76 -7.16
C GLU A 34 19.24 16.67 -5.66
N GLU A 35 18.86 17.67 -4.86
CA GLU A 35 19.05 17.69 -3.41
C GLU A 35 18.31 16.51 -2.75
N PHE A 36 17.04 16.28 -3.10
CA PHE A 36 16.24 15.18 -2.57
C PHE A 36 16.86 13.80 -2.86
N TYR A 37 17.27 13.53 -4.11
CA TYR A 37 17.89 12.24 -4.47
C TYR A 37 19.31 12.07 -3.92
N SER A 38 20.00 13.16 -3.56
CA SER A 38 21.27 13.09 -2.84
C SER A 38 21.09 12.73 -1.37
N LEU A 39 19.96 13.10 -0.75
CA LEU A 39 19.69 12.86 0.67
C LEU A 39 19.10 11.48 0.93
N ILE A 40 18.27 10.99 0.01
CA ILE A 40 17.60 9.71 0.14
C ILE A 40 18.13 8.76 -0.93
N PRO A 41 18.77 7.65 -0.56
CA PRO A 41 19.20 6.64 -1.52
C PRO A 41 18.02 6.08 -2.30
N HIS A 42 18.11 6.10 -3.62
CA HIS A 42 17.07 5.59 -4.51
C HIS A 42 17.64 4.59 -5.50
N ALA A 43 16.94 3.48 -5.73
CA ALA A 43 17.22 2.61 -6.86
C ALA A 43 16.81 3.35 -8.15
N ASN A 44 17.74 3.50 -9.10
CA ASN A 44 17.45 4.10 -10.42
C ASN A 44 17.45 3.07 -11.56
N HIS A 45 17.42 1.77 -11.26
CA HIS A 45 17.32 0.64 -12.22
C HIS A 45 18.10 0.86 -13.54
N GLY A 46 19.36 1.29 -13.45
CA GLY A 46 20.24 1.49 -14.61
C GLY A 46 20.06 2.80 -15.40
N LYS A 47 19.15 3.70 -14.99
CA LYS A 47 19.01 5.04 -15.58
C LYS A 47 20.09 5.97 -15.06
N THR A 48 20.61 6.84 -15.95
CA THR A 48 21.70 7.77 -15.64
C THR A 48 21.23 9.03 -14.91
N LYS A 49 19.94 9.38 -14.99
CA LYS A 49 19.37 10.59 -14.35
C LYS A 49 18.11 10.25 -13.58
N PHE A 50 17.95 10.84 -12.40
CA PHE A 50 16.74 10.70 -11.59
C PHE A 50 15.60 11.58 -12.14
N PRO A 51 14.33 11.15 -12.02
CA PRO A 51 13.18 11.92 -12.51
C PRO A 51 12.95 13.17 -11.65
N LEU A 52 12.57 14.28 -12.29
CA LEU A 52 12.29 15.53 -11.59
C LEU A 52 11.06 15.39 -10.68
N LEU A 53 11.09 16.09 -9.54
CA LEU A 53 9.97 16.29 -8.62
C LEU A 53 9.10 17.45 -9.11
N ASP A 54 8.64 17.36 -10.36
CA ASP A 54 8.00 18.46 -11.07
C ASP A 54 6.46 18.36 -11.10
N ASN A 55 5.91 17.26 -10.59
CA ASN A 55 4.47 17.10 -10.46
C ASN A 55 4.07 16.60 -9.06
N PRO A 56 2.84 16.97 -8.62
CA PRO A 56 2.34 16.59 -7.32
C PRO A 56 2.30 15.07 -7.08
N ASN A 57 2.04 14.26 -8.12
CA ASN A 57 1.93 12.80 -7.99
C ASN A 57 3.27 12.16 -7.58
N ILE A 58 4.37 12.59 -8.20
CA ILE A 58 5.73 12.17 -7.82
C ILE A 58 6.01 12.64 -6.40
N ILE A 59 5.72 13.90 -6.07
CA ILE A 59 5.97 14.48 -4.75
C ILE A 59 5.21 13.73 -3.64
N ASP A 60 3.92 13.41 -3.86
CA ASP A 60 3.07 12.72 -2.89
C ASP A 60 3.45 11.24 -2.75
N SER A 61 3.87 10.58 -3.85
CA SER A 61 4.45 9.24 -3.78
C SER A 61 5.73 9.23 -2.95
N LYS A 62 6.61 10.22 -3.14
CA LYS A 62 7.80 10.40 -2.31
C LYS A 62 7.46 10.73 -0.86
N ALA A 63 6.38 11.50 -0.62
CA ALA A 63 5.85 11.78 0.71
C ALA A 63 5.45 10.50 1.43
N SER A 64 4.69 9.65 0.75
CA SER A 64 4.21 8.39 1.31
C SER A 64 5.38 7.51 1.73
N ILE A 65 6.41 7.39 0.89
CA ILE A 65 7.63 6.64 1.22
C ILE A 65 8.30 7.24 2.46
N LEU A 66 8.42 8.57 2.53
CA LEU A 66 9.01 9.25 3.68
C LEU A 66 8.22 9.05 4.97
N ASN A 67 6.89 9.09 4.91
CA ASN A 67 6.04 8.84 6.07
C ASN A 67 6.18 7.38 6.53
N THR A 68 6.16 6.42 5.61
CA THR A 68 6.42 5.02 5.94
C THR A 68 7.81 4.85 6.58
N LEU A 69 8.84 5.49 6.05
CA LEU A 69 10.18 5.46 6.64
C LEU A 69 10.23 6.12 8.03
N ALA A 70 9.47 7.19 8.25
CA ALA A 70 9.35 7.83 9.55
C ALA A 70 8.62 6.92 10.56
N ASP A 71 7.55 6.25 10.14
CA ASP A 71 6.81 5.30 10.98
C ASP A 71 7.69 4.09 11.35
N ILE A 72 8.46 3.57 10.39
CA ILE A 72 9.46 2.53 10.63
C ILE A 72 10.55 3.03 11.58
N GLU A 73 11.02 4.28 11.43
CA GLU A 73 12.00 4.88 12.35
C GLU A 73 11.45 5.00 13.76
N ILE A 74 10.23 5.50 13.93
CA ILE A 74 9.57 5.63 15.23
C ILE A 74 9.43 4.26 15.89
N ALA A 75 9.00 3.25 15.12
CA ALA A 75 8.93 1.87 15.57
C ALA A 75 10.32 1.35 15.99
N ASN A 76 11.34 1.58 15.17
CA ASN A 76 12.72 1.12 15.42
C ASN A 76 13.41 1.87 16.57
N ARG A 77 13.16 3.16 16.77
CA ARG A 77 13.68 3.94 17.91
C ARG A 77 13.06 3.49 19.21
N SER A 78 11.74 3.35 19.23
CA SER A 78 11.02 2.81 20.39
C SER A 78 11.59 1.45 20.79
N ILE A 79 12.02 0.66 19.82
CA ILE A 79 12.56 -0.68 20.03
C ILE A 79 14.05 -0.65 20.36
N GLY A 80 14.85 0.20 19.74
CA GLY A 80 16.24 0.43 20.09
C GLY A 80 16.39 0.91 21.53
N ASP A 81 15.55 1.86 21.94
CA ASP A 81 15.51 2.37 23.31
C ASP A 81 15.03 1.31 24.32
N MET A 82 14.17 0.37 23.91
CA MET A 82 13.73 -0.76 24.75
C MET A 82 14.72 -1.93 24.80
N ILE A 83 15.35 -2.30 23.68
CA ILE A 83 16.38 -3.36 23.60
C ILE A 83 17.61 -2.94 24.43
N LEU A 84 17.95 -1.65 24.44
CA LEU A 84 19.04 -1.13 25.28
C LEU A 84 18.69 -1.12 26.78
N GLN A 85 17.40 -1.19 27.14
CA GLN A 85 16.93 -1.15 28.53
C GLN A 85 16.52 -2.53 29.09
N THR A 86 16.38 -3.55 28.26
CA THR A 86 15.95 -4.89 28.68
C THR A 86 16.60 -6.00 27.84
N ASP A 87 17.10 -7.07 28.49
CA ASP A 87 17.59 -8.32 27.88
C ASP A 87 16.43 -9.09 27.19
N LEU A 88 15.84 -8.49 26.15
CA LEU A 88 14.71 -9.07 25.42
C LEU A 88 15.20 -10.06 24.37
N SER A 89 14.53 -11.20 24.29
CA SER A 89 14.78 -12.16 23.21
C SER A 89 14.22 -11.63 21.89
N ARG A 90 14.70 -12.18 20.77
CA ARG A 90 14.15 -11.90 19.43
C ARG A 90 12.63 -12.17 19.35
N GLN A 91 12.17 -13.18 20.09
CA GLN A 91 10.76 -13.59 20.08
C GLN A 91 9.88 -12.55 20.78
N ASP A 92 10.38 -11.92 21.84
CA ASP A 92 9.68 -10.82 22.53
C ASP A 92 9.57 -9.59 21.63
N VAL A 93 10.61 -9.29 20.86
CA VAL A 93 10.61 -8.18 19.90
C VAL A 93 9.56 -8.39 18.80
N ILE A 94 9.52 -9.59 18.21
CA ILE A 94 8.52 -9.94 17.17
C ILE A 94 7.10 -9.88 17.76
N SER A 95 6.90 -10.43 18.96
CA SER A 95 5.59 -10.41 19.64
C SER A 95 5.09 -8.98 19.84
N ARG A 96 5.97 -8.05 20.22
CA ARG A 96 5.61 -6.62 20.36
C ARG A 96 5.29 -5.94 19.03
N TYR A 97 6.00 -6.27 17.95
CA TYR A 97 5.64 -5.77 16.62
C TYR A 97 4.27 -6.27 16.20
N TYR A 98 3.99 -7.56 16.45
CA TYR A 98 2.71 -8.17 16.18
C TYR A 98 1.57 -7.52 16.98
N GLU A 99 1.76 -7.29 18.28
CA GLU A 99 0.79 -6.56 19.12
C GLU A 99 0.46 -5.17 18.58
N LYS A 100 1.47 -4.45 18.06
CA LYS A 100 1.28 -3.12 17.46
C LYS A 100 0.47 -3.13 16.16
N LEU A 101 0.37 -4.27 15.47
CA LEU A 101 -0.51 -4.39 14.30
C LEU A 101 -1.98 -4.37 14.70
N ASN A 102 -2.33 -4.68 15.96
CA ASN A 102 -3.72 -4.78 16.40
C ASN A 102 -4.59 -5.61 15.42
N CYS A 103 -4.00 -6.68 14.91
CA CYS A 103 -4.54 -7.51 13.84
C CYS A 103 -4.18 -8.95 14.16
N GLU A 104 -5.18 -9.81 14.22
CA GLU A 104 -4.96 -11.24 14.38
C GLU A 104 -4.60 -11.84 13.02
N ILE A 105 -3.51 -12.60 12.99
CA ILE A 105 -2.97 -13.26 11.80
C ILE A 105 -2.79 -14.74 12.15
N THR A 106 -3.59 -15.59 11.53
CA THR A 106 -3.57 -17.04 11.79
C THR A 106 -3.11 -17.76 10.53
N VAL A 107 -2.13 -18.65 10.67
CA VAL A 107 -1.67 -19.49 9.56
C VAL A 107 -2.75 -20.49 9.21
N LEU A 108 -3.13 -20.54 7.94
CA LEU A 108 -4.09 -21.51 7.43
C LEU A 108 -3.38 -22.83 7.12
N ASP A 109 -3.96 -23.94 7.59
CA ASP A 109 -3.44 -25.27 7.28
C ASP A 109 -3.52 -25.55 5.77
N HIS A 110 -2.40 -25.92 5.16
CA HIS A 110 -2.25 -26.28 3.74
C HIS A 110 -3.20 -27.42 3.34
N TYR A 111 -3.59 -28.30 4.27
CA TYR A 111 -4.50 -29.40 3.99
C TYR A 111 -5.99 -29.03 4.11
N SER A 112 -6.29 -27.85 4.65
CA SER A 112 -7.66 -27.38 4.87
C SER A 112 -8.43 -27.19 3.56
N GLU A 113 -9.74 -27.35 3.62
CA GLU A 113 -10.62 -27.10 2.47
C GLU A 113 -10.55 -25.63 2.04
N THR A 114 -10.45 -24.71 3.00
CA THR A 114 -10.33 -23.27 2.75
C THR A 114 -9.06 -22.93 1.96
N PHE A 115 -7.91 -23.53 2.31
CA PHE A 115 -6.66 -23.30 1.59
C PHE A 115 -6.78 -23.71 0.12
N LYS A 116 -7.26 -24.94 -0.12
CA LYS A 116 -7.48 -25.48 -1.47
C LYS A 116 -8.48 -24.65 -2.28
N LEU A 117 -9.52 -24.14 -1.63
CA LEU A 117 -10.52 -23.29 -2.29
C LEU A 117 -9.90 -21.96 -2.73
N ILE A 118 -9.09 -21.33 -1.89
CA ILE A 118 -8.39 -20.07 -2.23
C ILE A 118 -7.36 -20.32 -3.32
N GLU A 119 -6.62 -21.42 -3.26
CA GLU A 119 -5.67 -21.82 -4.30
C GLU A 119 -6.38 -22.01 -5.65
N GLN A 120 -7.49 -22.75 -5.67
CA GLN A 120 -8.30 -22.91 -6.86
C GLN A 120 -8.88 -21.56 -7.35
N TYR A 121 -9.33 -20.70 -6.45
CA TYR A 121 -9.83 -19.37 -6.79
C TYR A 121 -8.75 -18.49 -7.42
N ALA A 122 -7.52 -18.55 -6.91
CA ALA A 122 -6.39 -17.83 -7.46
C ALA A 122 -6.00 -18.36 -8.84
N GLN A 123 -5.95 -19.68 -9.03
CA GLN A 123 -5.59 -20.31 -10.31
C GLN A 123 -6.63 -20.07 -11.42
N THR A 124 -7.92 -20.19 -11.10
CA THR A 124 -9.02 -20.00 -12.08
C THR A 124 -9.13 -18.56 -12.57
N ASN A 125 -8.70 -17.59 -11.76
CA ASN A 125 -8.72 -16.16 -12.07
C ASN A 125 -7.35 -15.62 -12.51
N GLN A 126 -6.48 -16.45 -13.08
CA GLN A 126 -5.30 -15.99 -13.81
C GLN A 126 -5.72 -15.59 -15.23
N ARG A 127 -5.54 -14.31 -15.61
CA ARG A 127 -5.63 -13.95 -17.02
C ARG A 127 -4.46 -14.62 -17.75
N VAL A 128 -4.78 -15.22 -18.88
CA VAL A 128 -3.92 -16.00 -19.78
C VAL A 128 -2.77 -15.16 -20.36
N SER A 129 -1.81 -14.78 -19.52
CA SER A 129 -0.47 -14.38 -19.93
C SER A 129 0.42 -15.58 -19.66
N GLU A 130 1.07 -16.12 -20.70
CA GLU A 130 1.95 -17.30 -20.59
C GLU A 130 3.12 -17.09 -19.61
N ASP A 131 3.43 -15.82 -19.29
CA ASP A 131 4.58 -15.43 -18.46
C ASP A 131 4.26 -15.27 -16.96
N PHE A 132 2.99 -15.27 -16.55
CA PHE A 132 2.64 -15.13 -15.12
C PHE A 132 2.47 -16.50 -14.46
N LYS A 133 3.35 -16.82 -13.52
CA LYS A 133 3.24 -18.00 -12.66
C LYS A 133 3.02 -17.55 -11.23
N LEU A 134 1.98 -18.09 -10.61
CA LEU A 134 1.67 -17.89 -9.20
C LEU A 134 1.89 -19.21 -8.48
N ASP A 135 2.76 -19.18 -7.47
CA ASP A 135 2.92 -20.25 -6.50
C ASP A 135 2.53 -19.71 -5.12
N ILE A 136 1.58 -20.38 -4.45
CA ILE A 136 1.08 -19.93 -3.14
C ILE A 136 1.92 -20.62 -2.07
N ILE A 137 2.76 -19.85 -1.40
CA ILE A 137 3.66 -20.35 -0.34
C ILE A 137 2.87 -20.63 0.95
N ASP A 138 2.14 -19.62 1.43
CA ASP A 138 1.35 -19.69 2.66
C ASP A 138 0.11 -18.79 2.53
N ILE A 139 -0.95 -19.16 3.25
CA ILE A 139 -2.15 -18.35 3.39
C ILE A 139 -2.33 -18.03 4.88
N PHE A 140 -2.60 -16.76 5.15
CA PHE A 140 -2.89 -16.26 6.49
C PHE A 140 -4.31 -15.71 6.53
N GLU A 141 -5.09 -16.15 7.51
CA GLU A 141 -6.35 -15.55 7.85
C GLU A 141 -6.09 -14.25 8.64
N ILE A 142 -6.69 -13.16 8.18
CA ILE A 142 -6.52 -11.83 8.75
C ILE A 142 -7.83 -11.42 9.42
N ASN A 143 -7.78 -11.18 10.72
CA ASN A 143 -8.92 -10.70 11.49
C ASN A 143 -8.60 -9.35 12.17
N ARG A 144 -9.16 -8.30 11.58
CA ARG A 144 -9.14 -6.94 12.14
C ARG A 144 -10.48 -6.69 12.84
N ILE A 145 -10.48 -6.77 14.17
CA ILE A 145 -11.70 -6.71 15.01
C ILE A 145 -12.60 -5.52 14.65
N GLU A 146 -12.01 -4.33 14.46
CA GLU A 146 -12.76 -3.12 14.13
C GLU A 146 -13.40 -3.14 12.72
N GLU A 147 -12.84 -3.87 11.76
CA GLU A 147 -13.38 -3.94 10.40
C GLU A 147 -14.64 -4.79 10.34
N ALA A 148 -14.68 -5.90 11.08
CA ALA A 148 -15.86 -6.76 11.15
C ALA A 148 -17.10 -6.00 11.66
N GLU A 149 -16.92 -5.08 12.62
CA GLU A 149 -17.99 -4.23 13.13
C GLU A 149 -18.42 -3.14 12.14
N ARG A 150 -17.48 -2.58 11.38
CA ARG A 150 -17.72 -1.51 10.39
C ARG A 150 -18.26 -2.05 9.05
N PHE A 151 -18.10 -3.34 8.78
CA PHE A 151 -18.44 -3.93 7.48
C PHE A 151 -19.94 -3.87 7.20
N ASN A 152 -20.32 -3.10 6.17
CA ASN A 152 -21.72 -2.87 5.83
C ASN A 152 -22.29 -3.99 4.94
N ARG A 153 -22.68 -5.11 5.56
CA ARG A 153 -23.32 -6.24 4.87
C ARG A 153 -24.65 -5.88 4.18
N LYS A 154 -25.30 -4.77 4.57
CA LYS A 154 -26.60 -4.37 4.02
C LYS A 154 -26.53 -3.84 2.59
N LEU A 155 -25.35 -3.40 2.12
CA LEU A 155 -25.16 -2.98 0.72
C LEU A 155 -25.40 -4.15 -0.25
N GLY A 156 -25.12 -5.39 0.16
CA GLY A 156 -25.23 -6.56 -0.69
C GLY A 156 -24.13 -6.61 -1.77
N ASN A 157 -24.24 -7.59 -2.67
CA ASN A 157 -23.22 -7.88 -3.70
C ASN A 157 -21.81 -7.97 -3.12
N ILE A 158 -21.66 -8.84 -2.12
CA ILE A 158 -20.38 -9.07 -1.44
C ILE A 158 -19.57 -10.03 -2.30
N GLN A 159 -18.37 -9.61 -2.70
CA GLN A 159 -17.45 -10.40 -3.51
C GLN A 159 -16.11 -10.51 -2.83
N LEU A 160 -15.41 -11.61 -3.11
CA LEU A 160 -14.06 -11.82 -2.63
C LEU A 160 -13.08 -11.34 -3.72
N LEU A 161 -12.36 -10.24 -3.48
CA LEU A 161 -11.54 -9.59 -4.50
C LEU A 161 -10.10 -9.39 -4.05
N TRP A 162 -9.19 -9.37 -5.02
CA TRP A 162 -7.75 -9.28 -4.80
C TRP A 162 -7.30 -7.82 -4.69
N HIS A 163 -6.41 -7.53 -3.75
CA HIS A 163 -5.68 -6.28 -3.66
C HIS A 163 -4.18 -6.56 -3.55
N GLY A 164 -3.39 -5.90 -4.40
CA GLY A 164 -1.93 -5.98 -4.37
C GLY A 164 -1.32 -4.64 -4.01
N SER A 165 -0.19 -4.70 -3.31
CA SER A 165 0.57 -3.54 -2.87
C SER A 165 2.02 -3.95 -2.67
N ARG A 166 2.91 -2.97 -2.54
CA ARG A 166 4.32 -3.21 -2.20
C ARG A 166 4.43 -3.80 -0.80
N THR A 167 5.40 -4.69 -0.59
CA THR A 167 5.64 -5.35 0.70
C THR A 167 5.77 -4.36 1.86
N VAL A 168 6.45 -3.23 1.63
CA VAL A 168 6.64 -2.16 2.63
C VAL A 168 5.34 -1.53 3.14
N ASN A 169 4.23 -1.64 2.37
CA ASN A 169 2.94 -1.06 2.74
C ASN A 169 2.13 -1.97 3.66
N PHE A 170 2.43 -3.28 3.71
CA PHE A 170 1.61 -4.25 4.45
C PHE A 170 1.59 -3.98 5.95
N VAL A 171 2.66 -3.44 6.54
CA VAL A 171 2.63 -3.03 7.96
C VAL A 171 1.56 -1.96 8.20
N GLY A 172 1.45 -0.97 7.30
CA GLY A 172 0.40 0.06 7.36
C GLY A 172 -0.99 -0.51 7.11
N ILE A 173 -1.13 -1.40 6.11
CA ILE A 173 -2.42 -2.02 5.77
C ILE A 173 -2.91 -2.94 6.91
N LEU A 174 -2.02 -3.73 7.51
CA LEU A 174 -2.36 -4.64 8.61
C LEU A 174 -2.55 -3.91 9.95
N SER A 175 -1.93 -2.74 10.16
CA SER A 175 -2.17 -1.95 11.38
C SER A 175 -3.40 -1.06 11.28
N GLN A 176 -3.55 -0.32 10.18
CA GLN A 176 -4.55 0.74 10.07
C GLN A 176 -5.71 0.39 9.12
N GLY A 177 -5.50 -0.52 8.17
CA GLY A 177 -6.48 -0.93 7.17
C GLY A 177 -6.21 -0.29 5.80
N LEU A 178 -7.03 -0.63 4.81
CA LEU A 178 -6.98 0.00 3.50
C LEU A 178 -7.65 1.38 3.56
N HIS A 179 -6.89 2.43 3.23
CA HIS A 179 -7.38 3.81 3.24
C HIS A 179 -7.52 4.36 1.83
N ILE A 180 -8.54 5.19 1.64
CA ILE A 180 -8.64 6.04 0.45
C ILE A 180 -7.49 7.05 0.53
N PRO A 181 -6.66 7.17 -0.52
CA PRO A 181 -5.58 8.12 -0.53
C PRO A 181 -6.11 9.56 -0.43
N GLU A 182 -5.43 10.41 0.34
CA GLU A 182 -5.84 11.82 0.53
C GLU A 182 -5.91 12.60 -0.79
N LYS A 183 -5.17 12.16 -1.81
CA LYS A 183 -5.16 12.76 -3.16
C LYS A 183 -5.41 11.74 -4.26
N PRO A 184 -5.96 12.17 -5.40
CA PRO A 184 -6.14 11.28 -6.54
C PRO A 184 -4.75 10.81 -6.95
N ARG A 185 -4.53 9.50 -6.93
CA ARG A 185 -3.45 8.93 -7.72
C ARG A 185 -3.92 8.92 -9.18
N ASP A 186 -3.01 8.82 -10.14
CA ASP A 186 -3.34 8.58 -11.56
C ASP A 186 -3.93 7.17 -11.77
N LEU A 187 -4.98 6.86 -11.03
CA LEU A 187 -5.72 5.62 -11.04
C LEU A 187 -7.00 5.85 -11.85
N TRP A 188 -7.39 4.81 -12.57
CA TRP A 188 -8.40 4.84 -13.62
C TRP A 188 -9.77 5.42 -13.23
N PHE A 189 -10.11 5.39 -11.95
CA PHE A 189 -11.41 5.84 -11.42
C PHE A 189 -11.25 6.72 -10.17
N GLY A 190 -10.24 7.58 -10.17
CA GLY A 190 -10.02 8.61 -9.14
C GLY A 190 -9.73 8.05 -7.73
N LYS A 191 -10.29 8.69 -6.70
CA LYS A 191 -9.99 8.34 -5.30
C LYS A 191 -10.82 7.16 -4.83
N GLY A 192 -10.16 6.06 -4.49
CA GLY A 192 -10.83 4.90 -3.91
C GLY A 192 -9.87 3.82 -3.46
N VAL A 193 -10.44 2.73 -2.94
CA VAL A 193 -9.74 1.47 -2.71
C VAL A 193 -10.01 0.56 -3.90
N TYR A 194 -8.94 0.02 -4.48
CA TYR A 194 -9.01 -0.71 -5.75
C TYR A 194 -8.82 -2.20 -5.52
N PHE A 195 -9.65 -2.98 -6.20
CA PHE A 195 -9.62 -4.44 -6.17
C PHE A 195 -9.77 -5.00 -7.58
N ALA A 196 -9.34 -6.24 -7.77
CA ALA A 196 -9.52 -6.99 -9.00
C ALA A 196 -10.18 -8.35 -8.74
N ASP A 197 -10.99 -8.81 -9.70
CA ASP A 197 -11.45 -10.20 -9.75
C ASP A 197 -10.34 -11.16 -10.25
N THR A 198 -9.27 -10.61 -10.82
CA THR A 198 -8.16 -11.34 -11.41
C THR A 198 -6.89 -11.18 -10.58
N VAL A 199 -6.25 -12.29 -10.18
CA VAL A 199 -5.08 -12.27 -9.29
C VAL A 199 -3.87 -11.58 -9.92
N CYS A 200 -3.64 -11.80 -11.22
CA CYS A 200 -2.47 -11.26 -11.91
C CYS A 200 -2.50 -9.72 -12.04
N LEU A 201 -3.70 -9.12 -12.11
CA LEU A 201 -3.82 -7.66 -12.14
C LEU A 201 -3.39 -7.08 -10.81
N SER A 202 -3.85 -7.66 -9.70
CA SER A 202 -3.42 -7.24 -8.36
C SER A 202 -1.93 -7.52 -8.13
N ALA A 203 -1.41 -8.66 -8.57
CA ALA A 203 0.01 -9.00 -8.47
C ALA A 203 0.93 -8.01 -9.21
N SER A 204 0.45 -7.35 -10.27
CA SER A 204 1.25 -6.32 -10.98
C SER A 204 1.57 -5.08 -10.12
N TYR A 205 0.91 -4.91 -8.97
CA TYR A 205 1.18 -3.85 -8.00
C TYR A 205 2.16 -4.25 -6.89
N CYS A 206 2.61 -5.51 -6.88
CA CYS A 206 3.66 -6.02 -5.99
C CYS A 206 5.05 -5.72 -6.58
N ASP A 207 6.07 -5.64 -5.73
CA ASP A 207 7.42 -5.20 -6.08
C ASP A 207 8.45 -6.33 -6.20
N GLU A 208 8.17 -7.50 -5.64
CA GLU A 208 9.12 -8.62 -5.52
C GLU A 208 8.50 -9.95 -6.00
N GLU A 209 9.36 -10.92 -6.33
CA GLU A 209 8.94 -12.29 -6.69
C GLU A 209 8.16 -12.95 -5.55
N ASP A 210 8.70 -12.85 -4.33
CA ASP A 210 7.99 -13.22 -3.10
C ASP A 210 7.24 -11.99 -2.57
N SER A 211 5.93 -11.98 -2.74
CA SER A 211 5.10 -10.85 -2.35
C SER A 211 3.79 -11.28 -1.69
N MET A 212 3.18 -10.35 -0.98
CA MET A 212 1.89 -10.56 -0.33
C MET A 212 0.76 -10.01 -1.20
N LEU A 213 -0.35 -10.74 -1.23
CA LEU A 213 -1.62 -10.32 -1.80
C LEU A 213 -2.70 -10.39 -0.74
N LEU A 214 -3.64 -9.47 -0.79
CA LEU A 214 -4.83 -9.49 0.06
C LEU A 214 -6.02 -10.02 -0.73
N LEU A 215 -6.83 -10.83 -0.07
CA LEU A 215 -8.09 -11.32 -0.56
C LEU A 215 -9.18 -10.86 0.42
N CYS A 216 -10.02 -9.92 -0.01
CA CYS A 216 -10.93 -9.19 0.89
C CYS A 216 -12.40 -9.41 0.52
N GLU A 217 -13.27 -9.48 1.53
CA GLU A 217 -14.72 -9.31 1.34
C GLU A 217 -15.00 -7.84 1.00
N VAL A 218 -15.55 -7.59 -0.19
CA VAL A 218 -15.88 -6.24 -0.67
C VAL A 218 -17.39 -6.16 -0.93
N ALA A 219 -18.09 -5.34 -0.15
CA ALA A 219 -19.51 -5.06 -0.33
C ALA A 219 -19.68 -4.03 -1.47
N LEU A 220 -19.88 -4.51 -2.70
CA LEU A 220 -19.94 -3.66 -3.89
C LEU A 220 -21.28 -2.92 -4.05
N GLY A 221 -22.36 -3.43 -3.44
CA GLY A 221 -23.71 -2.90 -3.62
C GLY A 221 -24.10 -2.72 -5.09
N ASN A 222 -24.73 -1.59 -5.37
CA ASN A 222 -25.11 -1.17 -6.71
C ASN A 222 -23.91 -0.62 -7.47
N ILE A 223 -23.43 -1.39 -8.45
CA ILE A 223 -22.27 -1.01 -9.26
C ILE A 223 -22.64 0.05 -10.30
N ASP A 224 -21.84 1.10 -10.36
CA ASP A 224 -21.73 2.05 -11.46
C ASP A 224 -20.73 1.52 -12.50
N ARG A 225 -21.19 1.32 -13.74
CA ARG A 225 -20.33 0.76 -14.80
C ARG A 225 -19.87 1.88 -15.71
N LYS A 226 -18.57 2.19 -15.65
CA LYS A 226 -17.95 3.22 -16.49
C LYS A 226 -17.17 2.57 -17.64
N SER A 227 -17.38 3.08 -18.86
CA SER A 227 -16.66 2.62 -20.06
C SER A 227 -15.39 3.43 -20.32
N ASN A 228 -15.31 4.65 -19.80
CA ASN A 228 -14.18 5.56 -19.96
C ASN A 228 -13.51 5.78 -18.61
N LEU A 229 -12.20 5.99 -18.63
CA LEU A 229 -11.42 6.37 -17.46
C LEU A 229 -11.90 7.72 -16.93
N ASP A 230 -11.95 7.85 -15.61
CA ASP A 230 -12.31 9.08 -14.91
C ASP A 230 -11.37 9.27 -13.72
N PHE A 231 -10.26 9.98 -13.97
CA PHE A 231 -9.22 10.21 -12.97
C PHE A 231 -9.65 11.20 -11.87
N GLU A 232 -10.72 11.97 -12.11
CA GLU A 232 -11.22 12.97 -11.16
C GLU A 232 -12.40 12.45 -10.34
N LEU A 233 -12.80 11.19 -10.52
CA LEU A 233 -13.90 10.58 -9.80
C LEU A 233 -13.66 10.61 -8.28
N ILE A 234 -14.58 11.22 -7.56
CA ILE A 234 -14.55 11.31 -6.09
C ILE A 234 -15.47 10.27 -5.46
N GLN A 235 -16.61 10.00 -6.10
CA GLN A 235 -17.62 9.06 -5.63
C GLN A 235 -18.42 8.51 -6.83
N PRO A 236 -19.05 7.33 -6.69
CA PRO A 236 -19.99 6.81 -7.69
C PRO A 236 -21.20 7.74 -7.91
N ASP A 237 -21.97 7.51 -8.97
CA ASP A 237 -23.25 8.20 -9.19
C ASP A 237 -24.20 8.07 -7.97
N GLU A 238 -25.10 9.03 -7.72
CA GLU A 238 -25.89 9.17 -6.47
C GLU A 238 -26.65 7.92 -5.99
N THR A 239 -26.92 6.96 -6.87
CA THR A 239 -27.67 5.72 -6.56
C THR A 239 -26.78 4.47 -6.50
N LYS A 240 -25.46 4.66 -6.55
CA LYS A 240 -24.44 3.63 -6.71
C LYS A 240 -23.48 3.64 -5.52
N ASP A 241 -22.95 2.46 -5.22
CA ASP A 241 -22.11 2.22 -4.05
C ASP A 241 -20.64 1.97 -4.43
N SER A 242 -20.39 1.52 -5.67
CA SER A 242 -19.05 1.24 -6.19
C SER A 242 -18.95 1.47 -7.69
N VAL A 243 -17.73 1.49 -8.22
CA VAL A 243 -17.46 1.70 -9.66
C VAL A 243 -16.74 0.48 -10.22
N LYS A 244 -17.16 0.02 -11.41
CA LYS A 244 -16.50 -1.04 -12.18
C LYS A 244 -16.17 -0.55 -13.59
N GLY A 245 -14.89 -0.53 -13.92
CA GLY A 245 -14.41 -0.36 -15.29
C GLY A 245 -14.80 -1.54 -16.18
N LYS A 246 -15.12 -1.26 -17.44
CA LYS A 246 -15.33 -2.28 -18.48
C LYS A 246 -14.05 -2.74 -19.13
#